data_AF-A0A7S2VYR7-F1
#
_entry.id   AF-A0A7S2VYR7-F1
#
_cell.length_a   1.000
_cell.length_b   1.000
_cell.length_c   1.000
_cell.angle_alpha   90.00
_cell.angle_beta   90.00
_cell.angle_gamma   90.00
#
_symmetry.space_group_name_H-M   'P 1'
#
loop_
_entity.id
_entity.type
_entity.pdbx_description
1 polymer ?
#
loop_
_entity_poly.entity_id
_entity_poly.type
_entity_poly.pdbx_seq_one_letter_code
_entity_poly.pdbx_strand_id
1 'polypeptide(L)'
;FLVLEDSPSLFKGIAYSYRQAKTTRPQFKNQNRRKMSGVPPTRMNQQVFKGKKKAAESGHKLLKKKADALKVKFRDYAKAIAETKSSMATDASSAFFSMTQAEYAAGNFKQKVTEGSLTARIRVAAAVDNVAGVKLPVFTVFETGAPVDNQSLGLVGGGKKIVAVRDKFAHYMEQLVKLASLQTSFVTLDEAMKVTNRRVNALENVTIPKIQVILDYISRELDELEREDFTRLKLVQGKKEAAHAVEKKRMKEENDRDITAEFDANDDADVVF
;
A
#
# COMPACT_ATOMS: atom_id res chain seq x y z
N PHE A 1 5.37 44.60 11.92
CA PHE A 1 4.63 45.30 10.86
C PHE A 1 5.35 45.08 9.54
N LEU A 2 4.99 44.02 8.83
CA LEU A 2 5.18 43.89 7.39
C LEU A 2 3.94 43.13 6.92
N VAL A 3 3.13 43.88 6.18
CA VAL A 3 1.84 43.51 5.63
C VAL A 3 2.10 42.52 4.50
N LEU A 4 1.59 41.29 4.64
CA LEU A 4 1.43 40.37 3.53
C LEU A 4 -0.03 40.44 3.11
N GLU A 5 -0.27 41.16 2.02
CA GLU A 5 -1.54 41.19 1.33
C GLU A 5 -1.97 39.78 0.93
N ASP A 6 -3.16 39.42 1.38
CA ASP A 6 -3.90 38.23 1.01
C ASP A 6 -4.07 38.15 -0.50
N SER A 7 -3.37 37.19 -1.11
CA SER A 7 -3.56 36.78 -2.51
C SER A 7 -4.68 35.73 -2.59
N PRO A 8 -5.90 36.04 -3.08
CA PRO A 8 -7.05 35.13 -3.07
C PRO A 8 -7.06 34.11 -4.22
N SER A 9 -5.94 33.95 -4.93
CA SER A 9 -5.84 33.16 -6.16
C SER A 9 -5.52 31.68 -5.94
N LEU A 10 -4.85 31.34 -4.83
CA LEU A 10 -4.45 29.96 -4.52
C LEU A 10 -5.57 29.09 -3.93
N PHE A 11 -6.58 29.72 -3.29
CA PHE A 11 -7.73 29.00 -2.72
C PHE A 11 -8.85 28.73 -3.74
N LYS A 12 -8.91 29.48 -4.85
CA LYS A 12 -9.89 29.24 -5.92
C LYS A 12 -9.56 28.02 -6.78
N GLY A 13 -8.30 27.61 -6.87
CA GLY A 13 -7.88 26.41 -7.61
C GLY A 13 -8.32 25.10 -6.97
N ILE A 14 -8.35 25.04 -5.64
CA ILE A 14 -8.71 23.83 -4.90
C ILE A 14 -10.23 23.64 -4.84
N ALA A 15 -10.99 24.74 -4.76
CA ALA A 15 -12.46 24.69 -4.73
C ALA A 15 -13.10 24.37 -6.09
N TYR A 16 -12.47 24.74 -7.22
CA TYR A 16 -12.99 24.43 -8.56
C TYR A 16 -12.82 22.96 -8.95
N SER A 17 -11.78 22.28 -8.46
CA SER A 17 -11.58 20.86 -8.73
C SER A 17 -12.59 19.95 -8.02
N TYR A 18 -13.16 20.38 -6.88
CA TYR A 18 -14.11 19.57 -6.12
C TYR A 18 -15.57 19.71 -6.59
N ARG A 19 -15.91 20.78 -7.31
CA ARG A 19 -17.28 21.01 -7.81
C ARG A 19 -17.56 20.34 -9.17
N GLN A 20 -16.54 20.10 -9.99
CA GLN A 20 -16.66 19.35 -11.25
C GLN A 20 -16.75 17.83 -11.05
N ALA A 21 -16.34 17.30 -9.90
CA ALA A 21 -16.28 15.86 -9.66
C ALA A 21 -17.63 15.21 -9.29
N LYS A 22 -18.72 15.99 -9.12
CA LYS A 22 -20.04 15.48 -8.71
C LYS A 22 -21.15 15.58 -9.75
N THR A 23 -20.91 16.12 -10.95
CA THR A 23 -21.96 16.27 -11.98
C THR A 23 -21.84 15.33 -13.17
N THR A 24 -20.73 14.60 -13.33
CA THR A 24 -20.63 13.53 -14.33
C THR A 24 -21.09 12.20 -13.73
N ARG A 25 -22.41 11.96 -13.75
CA ARG A 25 -22.95 10.59 -13.70
C ARG A 25 -22.28 9.80 -14.82
N PRO A 26 -21.52 8.74 -14.54
CA PRO A 26 -20.93 7.98 -15.61
C PRO A 26 -22.04 7.12 -16.22
N GLN A 27 -22.46 7.49 -17.43
CA GLN A 27 -23.19 6.63 -18.37
C GLN A 27 -22.29 5.45 -18.75
N PHE A 28 -22.02 4.50 -17.84
CA PHE A 28 -21.45 3.21 -18.21
C PHE A 28 -22.59 2.31 -18.73
N LYS A 29 -23.11 2.68 -19.90
CA LYS A 29 -23.94 1.79 -20.72
C LYS A 29 -23.06 0.66 -21.27
N ASN A 30 -23.20 -0.52 -20.67
CA ASN A 30 -23.51 -1.78 -21.36
C ASN A 30 -22.85 -2.11 -22.73
N GLN A 31 -21.57 -1.80 -22.97
CA GLN A 31 -20.92 -2.21 -24.23
C GLN A 31 -19.60 -2.99 -24.10
N ASN A 32 -19.05 -3.23 -22.90
CA ASN A 32 -17.72 -3.89 -22.79
C ASN A 32 -17.65 -5.09 -21.84
N ARG A 33 -18.76 -5.77 -21.55
CA ARG A 33 -18.72 -7.03 -20.77
C ARG A 33 -18.02 -8.19 -21.48
N ARG A 34 -17.92 -8.16 -22.82
CA ARG A 34 -17.35 -9.26 -23.62
C ARG A 34 -15.83 -9.18 -23.88
N LYS A 35 -15.15 -8.08 -23.51
CA LYS A 35 -13.70 -7.88 -23.76
C LYS A 35 -12.90 -7.46 -22.52
N MET A 36 -13.39 -7.72 -21.31
CA MET A 36 -12.79 -7.14 -20.09
C MET A 36 -11.50 -7.84 -19.63
N SER A 37 -11.21 -9.05 -20.10
CA SER A 37 -9.91 -9.68 -19.89
C SER A 37 -9.56 -10.47 -21.13
N GLY A 38 -8.50 -10.10 -21.84
CA GLY A 38 -7.91 -10.91 -22.91
C GLY A 38 -7.28 -12.21 -22.38
N VAL A 39 -7.93 -12.86 -21.42
CA VAL A 39 -7.52 -14.08 -20.74
C VAL A 39 -8.46 -15.18 -21.23
N PRO A 40 -7.94 -16.23 -21.88
CA PRO A 40 -8.78 -17.32 -22.35
C PRO A 40 -9.38 -18.09 -21.17
N PRO A 41 -10.66 -18.49 -21.22
CA PRO A 41 -11.31 -19.23 -20.15
C PRO A 41 -10.84 -20.70 -20.15
N THR A 42 -9.78 -20.97 -19.39
CA THR A 42 -9.25 -22.33 -19.19
C THR A 42 -9.16 -22.66 -17.71
N ARG A 43 -9.26 -23.95 -17.36
CA ARG A 43 -9.10 -24.41 -15.96
C ARG A 43 -7.76 -23.98 -15.36
N MET A 44 -6.69 -23.99 -16.16
CA MET A 44 -5.37 -23.50 -15.76
C MET A 44 -5.42 -22.01 -15.36
N ASN A 45 -6.02 -21.17 -16.19
CA ASN A 45 -6.18 -19.75 -15.88
C ASN A 45 -7.07 -19.52 -14.65
N GLN A 46 -8.13 -20.30 -14.47
CA GLN A 46 -8.97 -20.24 -13.28
C GLN A 46 -8.14 -20.45 -12.00
N GLN A 47 -7.23 -21.44 -12.00
CA GLN A 47 -6.33 -21.71 -10.88
C GLN A 47 -5.34 -20.57 -10.64
N VAL A 48 -4.76 -20.00 -11.70
CA VAL A 48 -3.87 -18.84 -11.60
C VAL A 48 -4.57 -17.64 -10.97
N PHE A 49 -5.80 -17.33 -11.40
CA PHE A 49 -6.57 -16.20 -10.86
C PHE A 49 -7.08 -16.45 -9.43
N LYS A 50 -7.43 -17.69 -9.06
CA LYS A 50 -7.68 -18.09 -7.65
C LYS A 50 -6.45 -17.84 -6.78
N GLY A 51 -5.26 -18.22 -7.26
CA GLY A 51 -3.99 -17.93 -6.59
C GLY A 51 -3.74 -16.43 -6.41
N LYS A 52 -3.95 -15.64 -7.47
CA LYS A 52 -3.83 -14.16 -7.43
C LYS A 52 -4.82 -13.52 -6.45
N LYS A 53 -6.07 -14.00 -6.38
CA LYS A 53 -7.06 -13.53 -5.40
C LYS A 53 -6.58 -13.75 -3.97
N LYS A 54 -6.17 -14.98 -3.64
CA LYS A 54 -5.65 -15.33 -2.31
C LYS A 54 -4.40 -14.51 -1.94
N ALA A 55 -3.50 -14.29 -2.90
CA ALA A 55 -2.32 -13.46 -2.71
C ALA A 55 -2.66 -11.97 -2.50
N ALA A 56 -3.65 -11.44 -3.21
CA ALA A 56 -4.12 -10.07 -3.02
C ALA A 56 -4.80 -9.88 -1.65
N GLU A 57 -5.59 -10.86 -1.20
CA GLU A 57 -6.23 -10.85 0.12
C GLU A 57 -5.21 -10.94 1.27
N SER A 58 -4.19 -11.82 1.15
CA SER A 58 -3.13 -11.91 2.14
C SER A 58 -2.25 -10.65 2.17
N GLY A 59 -1.91 -10.10 0.99
CA GLY A 59 -1.20 -8.83 0.85
C GLY A 59 -1.96 -7.66 1.45
N HIS A 60 -3.28 -7.59 1.26
CA HIS A 60 -4.15 -6.59 1.88
C HIS A 60 -4.09 -6.66 3.41
N LYS A 61 -4.24 -7.86 4.00
CA LYS A 61 -4.16 -8.06 5.45
C LYS A 61 -2.80 -7.61 6.02
N LEU A 62 -1.70 -7.92 5.33
CA LEU A 62 -0.36 -7.54 5.77
C LEU A 62 -0.13 -6.03 5.71
N LEU A 63 -0.54 -5.39 4.61
CA LEU A 63 -0.41 -3.94 4.45
C LEU A 63 -1.28 -3.16 5.44
N LYS A 64 -2.46 -3.69 5.79
CA LYS A 64 -3.33 -3.11 6.81
C LYS A 64 -2.67 -3.14 8.19
N LYS A 65 -2.10 -4.29 8.60
CA LYS A 65 -1.30 -4.40 9.83
C LYS A 65 -0.12 -3.42 9.86
N LYS A 66 0.62 -3.30 8.75
CA LYS A 66 1.70 -2.30 8.62
C LYS A 66 1.19 -0.88 8.78
N ALA A 67 0.09 -0.52 8.13
CA ALA A 67 -0.51 0.81 8.22
C ALA A 67 -0.92 1.15 9.65
N ASP A 68 -1.50 0.19 10.38
CA ASP A 68 -1.91 0.41 11.77
C ASP A 68 -0.72 0.57 12.72
N ALA A 69 0.35 -0.21 12.53
CA ALA A 69 1.61 -0.02 13.27
C ALA A 69 2.24 1.36 13.00
N LEU A 70 2.26 1.80 11.74
CA LEU A 70 2.75 3.13 11.36
C LEU A 70 1.90 4.25 11.99
N LYS A 71 0.57 4.09 12.07
CA LYS A 71 -0.32 5.07 12.72
C LYS A 71 -0.03 5.24 14.21
N VAL A 72 0.27 4.15 14.93
CA VAL A 72 0.64 4.23 16.35
C VAL A 72 1.91 5.06 16.50
N LYS A 73 2.97 4.70 15.76
CA LYS A 73 4.23 5.45 15.79
C LYS A 73 4.07 6.90 15.36
N PHE A 74 3.25 7.17 14.35
CA PHE A 74 2.96 8.52 13.91
C PHE A 74 2.37 9.40 15.03
N ARG A 75 1.46 8.84 15.85
CA ARG A 75 0.91 9.53 17.03
C ARG A 75 1.97 9.75 18.10
N ASP A 76 2.85 8.78 18.33
CA ASP A 76 3.95 8.91 19.30
C ASP A 76 4.91 10.03 18.88
N TYR A 77 5.28 10.10 17.60
CA TYR A 77 6.10 11.20 17.06
C TYR A 77 5.39 12.55 17.17
N ALA A 78 4.09 12.63 16.88
CA ALA A 78 3.34 13.88 17.00
C ALA A 78 3.35 14.42 18.45
N LYS A 79 3.20 13.54 19.44
CA LYS A 79 3.31 13.91 20.87
C LYS A 79 4.72 14.38 21.21
N ALA A 80 5.74 13.60 20.84
CA ALA A 80 7.14 13.94 21.10
C ALA A 80 7.55 15.29 20.46
N ILE A 81 7.03 15.61 19.27
CA ILE A 81 7.25 16.90 18.61
C ILE A 81 6.60 18.04 19.42
N ALA A 82 5.37 17.87 19.89
CA ALA A 82 4.69 18.89 20.68
C ALA A 82 5.42 19.17 22.00
N GLU A 83 5.83 18.13 22.72
CA GLU A 83 6.59 18.23 23.97
C GLU A 83 7.96 18.88 23.74
N THR A 84 8.73 18.40 22.77
CA THR A 84 10.07 18.94 22.45
C THR A 84 9.98 20.38 21.98
N LYS A 85 8.94 20.74 21.20
CA LYS A 85 8.74 22.12 20.75
C LYS A 85 8.41 23.07 21.91
N SER A 86 7.65 22.61 22.90
CA SER A 86 7.37 23.40 24.11
C SER A 86 8.64 23.62 24.94
N SER A 87 9.41 22.55 25.19
CA SER A 87 10.70 22.63 25.89
C SER A 87 11.72 23.51 25.15
N MET A 88 11.77 23.41 23.83
CA MET A 88 12.64 24.25 23.01
C MET A 88 12.28 25.73 23.12
N ALA A 89 10.98 26.07 23.21
CA ALA A 89 10.55 27.47 23.35
C ALA A 89 10.99 28.08 24.69
N THR A 90 10.93 27.31 25.78
CA THR A 90 11.42 27.76 27.10
C THR A 90 12.94 27.93 27.10
N ASP A 91 13.67 27.00 26.48
CA ASP A 91 15.13 27.04 26.41
C ASP A 91 15.63 28.18 25.52
N ALA A 92 14.93 28.45 24.41
CA ALA A 92 15.18 29.61 23.56
C ALA A 92 15.06 30.91 24.37
N SER A 93 13.96 31.08 25.11
CA SER A 93 13.73 32.27 25.94
C SER A 93 14.83 32.45 26.99
N SER A 94 15.22 31.37 27.68
CA SER A 94 16.31 31.39 28.67
C SER A 94 17.68 31.72 28.05
N ALA A 95 17.97 31.22 26.85
CA ALA A 95 19.21 31.48 26.12
C ALA A 95 19.29 32.94 25.66
N PHE A 96 18.23 33.48 25.04
CA PHE A 96 18.18 34.88 24.61
C PHE A 96 18.19 35.85 25.79
N PHE A 97 17.51 35.52 26.89
CA PHE A 97 17.60 36.33 28.12
C PHE A 97 19.01 36.32 28.73
N SER A 98 19.72 35.19 28.66
CA SER A 98 21.12 35.16 29.07
C SER A 98 22.01 36.01 28.16
N MET A 99 21.70 36.04 26.85
CA MET A 99 22.41 36.86 25.87
C MET A 99 22.26 38.35 26.20
N THR A 100 21.05 38.82 26.50
CA THR A 100 20.82 40.22 26.88
C THR A 100 21.54 40.60 28.18
N GLN A 101 21.61 39.69 29.16
CA GLN A 101 22.41 39.90 30.37
C GLN A 101 23.92 40.04 30.07
N ALA A 102 24.44 39.23 29.15
CA ALA A 102 25.84 39.30 28.74
C ALA A 102 26.12 40.59 27.97
N GLU A 103 25.19 41.05 27.11
CA GLU A 103 25.30 42.32 26.39
C GLU A 103 25.31 43.51 27.34
N TYR A 104 24.49 43.48 28.39
CA TYR A 104 24.49 44.52 29.42
C TYR A 104 25.82 44.56 30.20
N ALA A 105 26.39 43.40 30.50
CA ALA A 105 27.60 43.31 31.33
C ALA A 105 28.92 43.52 30.57
N ALA A 106 29.02 43.04 29.33
CA ALA A 106 30.25 43.04 28.54
C ALA A 106 30.23 44.04 27.36
N GLY A 107 29.10 44.73 27.14
CA GLY A 107 28.90 45.58 25.97
C GLY A 107 28.71 44.78 24.69
N ASN A 108 28.98 45.40 23.53
CA ASN A 108 28.80 44.76 22.23
C ASN A 108 29.93 43.78 21.91
N PHE A 109 29.76 42.51 22.28
CA PHE A 109 30.69 41.42 21.95
C PHE A 109 30.31 40.66 20.67
N LYS A 110 29.16 40.97 20.03
CA LYS A 110 28.67 40.26 18.83
C LYS A 110 29.63 40.36 17.66
N GLN A 111 30.16 41.55 17.42
CA GLN A 111 31.12 41.78 16.33
C GLN A 111 32.38 40.91 16.48
N LYS A 112 32.92 40.82 17.70
CA LYS A 112 34.08 39.97 18.01
C LYS A 112 33.81 38.48 17.82
N VAL A 113 32.58 38.02 18.07
CA VAL A 113 32.19 36.62 17.82
C VAL A 113 32.11 36.35 16.32
N THR A 114 31.59 37.29 15.53
CA THR A 114 31.50 37.17 14.06
C THR A 114 32.88 37.23 13.39
N GLU A 115 33.80 38.01 13.92
CA GLU A 115 35.20 38.09 13.47
C GLU A 115 36.02 36.84 13.85
N GLY A 116 35.51 35.99 14.74
CA GLY A 116 36.17 34.77 15.19
C GLY A 116 36.21 33.65 14.14
N SER A 117 36.87 32.54 14.49
CA SER A 117 37.04 31.39 13.60
C SER A 117 35.72 30.75 13.17
N LEU A 118 35.57 30.52 11.86
CA LEU A 118 34.40 29.93 11.21
C LEU A 118 34.34 28.39 11.33
N THR A 119 35.28 27.76 12.05
CA THR A 119 35.26 26.30 12.22
C THR A 119 34.18 25.89 13.23
N ALA A 120 33.18 25.13 12.77
CA ALA A 120 32.11 24.63 13.63
C ALA A 120 32.63 23.61 14.66
N ARG A 121 32.45 23.92 15.95
CA ARG A 121 32.73 22.99 17.07
C ARG A 121 31.74 21.83 17.13
N ILE A 122 30.45 22.16 16.96
CA ILE A 122 29.35 21.20 16.99
C ILE A 122 28.92 20.93 15.56
N ARG A 123 28.89 19.66 15.17
CA ARG A 123 28.48 19.20 13.86
C ARG A 123 27.37 18.17 13.99
N VAL A 124 26.63 17.96 12.90
CA VAL A 124 25.49 17.06 12.86
C VAL A 124 25.77 15.94 11.86
N ALA A 125 25.63 14.69 12.31
CA ALA A 125 25.73 13.51 11.47
C ALA A 125 24.32 12.98 11.16
N ALA A 126 24.15 12.46 9.94
CA ALA A 126 22.93 11.78 9.56
C ALA A 126 23.09 10.27 9.84
N ALA A 127 22.13 9.72 10.57
CA ALA A 127 21.94 8.32 10.83
C ALA A 127 20.61 7.86 10.21
N VAL A 128 20.44 6.54 10.05
CA VAL A 128 19.21 5.95 9.54
C VAL A 128 18.62 5.04 10.60
N ASP A 129 17.38 5.30 10.98
CA ASP A 129 16.59 4.44 11.86
C ASP A 129 15.52 3.69 11.04
N ASN A 130 15.14 2.49 11.47
CA ASN A 130 14.18 1.65 10.75
C ASN A 130 12.94 1.39 11.58
N VAL A 131 11.81 1.99 11.16
CA VAL A 131 10.52 1.85 11.84
C VAL A 131 9.53 1.14 10.92
N ALA A 132 9.12 -0.09 11.29
CA ALA A 132 8.18 -0.91 10.54
C ALA A 132 8.51 -1.07 9.04
N GLY A 133 9.81 -1.10 8.71
CA GLY A 133 10.31 -1.22 7.33
C GLY A 133 10.27 0.09 6.55
N VAL A 134 10.27 1.24 7.22
CA VAL A 134 10.49 2.58 6.66
C VAL A 134 11.79 3.13 7.22
N LYS A 135 12.70 3.54 6.35
CA LYS A 135 14.00 4.14 6.72
C LYS A 135 13.77 5.62 7.03
N LEU A 136 13.98 6.02 8.27
CA LEU A 136 13.82 7.38 8.76
C LEU A 136 15.20 8.03 8.95
N PRO A 137 15.43 9.26 8.46
CA PRO A 137 16.65 9.99 8.75
C PRO A 137 16.60 10.53 10.18
N VAL A 138 17.64 10.24 10.94
CA VAL A 138 17.84 10.71 12.32
C VAL A 138 19.13 11.52 12.38
N PHE A 139 19.14 12.61 13.14
CA PHE A 139 20.31 13.45 13.28
C PHE A 139 20.96 13.25 14.66
N THR A 140 22.27 13.06 14.68
CA THR A 140 23.08 12.96 15.90
C THR A 140 24.07 14.11 15.97
N VAL A 141 24.24 14.65 17.17
CA VAL A 141 25.19 15.74 17.44
C VAL A 141 26.55 15.13 17.76
N PHE A 142 27.62 15.64 17.15
CA PHE A 142 29.00 15.28 17.49
C PHE A 142 29.86 16.53 17.70
N GLU A 143 30.62 16.54 18.80
CA GLU A 143 31.63 17.56 19.04
C GLU A 143 32.92 17.19 18.31
N THR A 144 33.44 18.11 17.50
CA THR A 144 34.66 17.88 16.70
C THR A 144 35.94 18.09 17.52
N GLY A 145 35.83 18.44 18.81
CA GLY A 145 37.00 18.71 19.66
C GLY A 145 37.83 19.93 19.23
N ALA A 146 37.30 20.77 18.33
CA ALA A 146 37.99 21.95 17.83
C ALA A 146 38.33 22.90 18.99
N PRO A 147 39.53 23.52 18.98
CA PRO A 147 39.97 24.43 20.03
C PRO A 147 38.99 25.60 20.16
N VAL A 148 38.81 26.06 21.40
CA VAL A 148 37.93 27.18 21.70
C VAL A 148 38.65 28.48 21.35
N ASP A 149 38.58 28.89 20.09
CA ASP A 149 39.25 30.11 19.59
C ASP A 149 38.72 31.40 20.24
N ASN A 150 37.59 31.34 20.94
CA ASN A 150 36.96 32.47 21.62
C ASN A 150 37.23 32.52 23.14
N GLN A 151 38.29 31.89 23.65
CA GLN A 151 38.65 32.00 25.09
C GLN A 151 39.01 33.43 25.52
N SER A 152 39.49 34.27 24.60
CA SER A 152 39.81 35.68 24.88
C SER A 152 38.57 36.58 24.97
N LEU A 153 37.37 36.04 24.68
CA LEU A 153 36.12 36.80 24.72
C LEU A 153 35.67 37.02 26.18
N GLY A 154 35.51 38.29 26.57
CA GLY A 154 35.11 38.67 27.93
C GLY A 154 36.23 38.90 28.93
N LEU A 155 37.49 38.99 28.46
CA LEU A 155 38.66 39.31 29.29
C LEU A 155 38.59 40.71 29.93
N VAL A 156 37.97 41.66 29.23
CA VAL A 156 37.81 43.07 29.67
C VAL A 156 36.66 43.21 30.68
N GLY A 157 35.72 42.26 30.70
CA GLY A 157 34.54 42.29 31.57
C GLY A 157 33.45 41.33 31.09
N GLY A 158 32.66 40.79 32.03
CA GLY A 158 31.48 39.97 31.70
C GLY A 158 31.75 38.54 31.20
N GLY A 159 33.01 38.05 31.23
CA GLY A 159 33.37 36.70 30.76
C GLY A 159 32.52 35.56 31.36
N LYS A 160 32.21 35.60 32.66
CA LYS A 160 31.31 34.60 33.30
C LYS A 160 29.92 34.55 32.66
N LYS A 161 29.37 35.71 32.27
CA LYS A 161 28.06 35.78 31.60
C LYS A 161 28.14 35.28 30.16
N ILE A 162 29.23 35.57 29.45
CA ILE A 162 29.48 35.06 28.09
C ILE A 162 29.60 33.52 28.09
N VAL A 163 30.29 32.94 29.08
CA VAL A 163 30.36 31.47 29.23
C VAL A 163 28.97 30.88 29.49
N ALA A 164 28.19 31.47 30.40
CA ALA A 164 26.82 31.00 30.66
C ALA A 164 25.90 31.09 29.43
N VAL A 165 26.08 32.10 28.56
CA VAL A 165 25.40 32.19 27.27
C VAL A 165 25.79 31.02 26.38
N ARG A 166 27.08 30.74 26.25
CA ARG A 166 27.57 29.62 25.43
C ARG A 166 26.97 28.28 25.86
N ASP A 167 26.92 28.01 27.16
CA ASP A 167 26.37 26.75 27.68
C ASP A 167 24.87 26.62 27.40
N LYS A 168 24.11 27.70 27.57
CA LYS A 168 22.67 27.73 27.25
C LYS A 168 22.40 27.57 25.75
N PHE A 169 23.20 28.20 24.89
CA PHE A 169 23.07 28.04 23.45
C PHE A 169 23.51 26.66 22.96
N ALA A 170 24.48 26.03 23.62
CA ALA A 170 24.85 24.64 23.33
C ALA A 170 23.68 23.69 23.62
N HIS A 171 23.06 23.80 24.80
CA HIS A 171 21.87 23.03 25.16
C HIS A 171 20.68 23.31 24.21
N TYR A 172 20.45 24.58 23.87
CA TYR A 172 19.41 24.96 22.91
C TYR A 172 19.63 24.34 21.52
N MET A 173 20.87 24.31 21.04
CA MET A 173 21.22 23.70 19.77
C MET A 173 21.02 22.18 19.76
N GLU A 174 21.33 21.48 20.85
CA GLU A 174 21.03 20.04 20.99
C GLU A 174 19.53 19.76 20.87
N GLN A 175 18.70 20.58 21.53
CA GLN A 175 17.24 20.47 21.41
C GLN A 175 16.74 20.79 20.01
N LEU A 176 17.32 21.78 19.33
CA LEU A 176 17.00 22.11 17.94
C LEU A 176 17.29 20.93 17.01
N VAL A 177 18.45 20.29 17.14
CA VAL A 177 18.81 19.13 16.31
C VAL A 177 17.88 17.96 16.60
N LYS A 178 17.52 17.72 17.87
CA LYS A 178 16.52 16.70 18.24
C LYS A 178 15.16 16.99 17.61
N LEU A 179 14.69 18.22 17.65
CA LEU A 179 13.42 18.61 17.02
C LEU A 179 13.47 18.45 15.49
N ALA A 180 14.54 18.89 14.85
CA ALA A 180 14.73 18.74 13.41
C ALA A 180 14.74 17.26 12.98
N SER A 181 15.36 16.40 13.78
CA SER A 181 15.35 14.95 13.57
C SER A 181 13.92 14.39 13.62
N LEU A 182 13.16 14.76 14.65
CA LEU A 182 11.76 14.32 14.78
C LEU A 182 10.88 14.83 13.64
N GLN A 183 11.04 16.09 13.23
CA GLN A 183 10.26 16.69 12.13
C GLN A 183 10.57 16.04 10.78
N THR A 184 11.85 15.81 10.48
CA THR A 184 12.26 15.16 9.21
C THR A 184 11.79 13.71 9.15
N SER A 185 11.92 12.99 10.26
CA SER A 185 11.34 11.65 10.42
C SER A 185 9.81 11.64 10.29
N PHE A 186 9.13 12.67 10.80
CA PHE A 186 7.67 12.77 10.73
C PHE A 186 7.15 12.96 9.30
N VAL A 187 7.79 13.82 8.50
CA VAL A 187 7.41 14.05 7.09
C VAL A 187 7.61 12.77 6.27
N THR A 188 8.75 12.12 6.41
CA THR A 188 9.04 10.86 5.68
C THR A 188 8.10 9.72 6.10
N LEU A 189 7.75 9.65 7.39
CA LEU A 189 6.77 8.68 7.90
C LEU A 189 5.36 8.94 7.37
N ASP A 190 4.93 10.21 7.28
CA ASP A 190 3.62 10.60 6.73
C ASP A 190 3.46 10.19 5.27
N GLU A 191 4.49 10.43 4.45
CA GLU A 191 4.49 10.02 3.06
C GLU A 191 4.40 8.49 2.91
N ALA A 192 5.19 7.76 3.70
CA ALA A 192 5.15 6.30 3.71
C ALA A 192 3.77 5.75 4.15
N MET A 193 3.14 6.39 5.14
CA MET A 193 1.79 6.05 5.59
C MET A 193 0.74 6.31 4.51
N LYS A 194 0.79 7.47 3.83
CA LYS A 194 -0.11 7.81 2.72
C LYS A 194 0.02 6.82 1.57
N VAL A 195 1.23 6.45 1.18
CA VAL A 195 1.48 5.45 0.13
C VAL A 195 0.91 4.09 0.53
N THR A 196 1.10 3.67 1.78
CA THR A 196 0.56 2.39 2.28
C THR A 196 -0.98 2.40 2.26
N ASN A 197 -1.63 3.47 2.74
CA ASN A 197 -3.08 3.59 2.72
C ASN A 197 -3.65 3.60 1.29
N ARG A 198 -3.00 4.30 0.35
CA ARG A 198 -3.40 4.28 -1.06
C ARG A 198 -3.33 2.87 -1.65
N ARG A 199 -2.29 2.09 -1.31
CA ARG A 199 -2.14 0.69 -1.75
C ARG A 199 -3.22 -0.21 -1.15
N VAL A 200 -3.52 -0.05 0.14
CA VAL A 200 -4.61 -0.78 0.81
C VAL A 200 -5.95 -0.50 0.11
N ASN A 201 -6.26 0.77 -0.16
CA ASN A 201 -7.49 1.17 -0.85
C ASN A 201 -7.55 0.65 -2.30
N ALA A 202 -6.43 0.66 -3.03
CA ALA A 202 -6.36 0.11 -4.37
C ALA A 202 -6.62 -1.41 -4.39
N LEU A 203 -6.11 -2.13 -3.38
CA LEU A 203 -6.39 -3.56 -3.20
C LEU A 203 -7.87 -3.82 -2.96
N GLU A 204 -8.48 -3.12 -1.99
CA GLU A 204 -9.89 -3.29 -1.61
C GLU A 204 -10.85 -2.94 -2.76
N ASN A 205 -10.67 -1.78 -3.40
CA ASN A 205 -11.68 -1.21 -4.28
C ASN A 205 -11.43 -1.40 -5.78
N VAL A 206 -10.21 -1.78 -6.19
CA VAL A 206 -9.87 -1.89 -7.61
C VAL A 206 -9.41 -3.31 -7.96
N THR A 207 -8.33 -3.80 -7.36
CA THR A 207 -7.70 -5.05 -7.79
C THR A 207 -8.46 -6.31 -7.37
N ILE A 208 -8.91 -6.41 -6.12
CA ILE A 208 -9.67 -7.58 -5.66
C ILE A 208 -11.00 -7.71 -6.45
N PRO A 209 -11.82 -6.65 -6.61
CA PRO A 209 -13.04 -6.74 -7.40
C PRO A 209 -12.79 -7.07 -8.88
N LYS A 210 -11.73 -6.52 -9.49
CA LYS A 210 -11.35 -6.87 -10.87
C LYS A 210 -11.03 -8.35 -11.03
N ILE A 211 -10.25 -8.92 -10.11
CA ILE A 211 -9.93 -10.35 -10.12
C ILE A 211 -11.19 -11.19 -9.94
N GLN A 212 -12.11 -10.77 -9.07
CA GLN A 212 -13.38 -11.47 -8.86
C GLN A 212 -14.23 -11.50 -10.14
N VAL A 213 -14.37 -10.38 -10.84
CA VAL A 213 -15.12 -10.31 -12.10
C VAL A 213 -14.52 -11.25 -13.17
N ILE A 214 -13.19 -11.35 -13.25
CA ILE A 214 -12.50 -12.27 -14.18
C ILE A 214 -12.75 -13.72 -13.77
N LEU A 215 -12.71 -14.04 -12.47
CA LEU A 215 -12.99 -15.38 -11.97
C LEU A 215 -14.43 -15.82 -12.25
N ASP A 216 -15.38 -14.90 -12.08
CA ASP A 216 -16.79 -15.17 -12.37
C ASP A 216 -17.02 -15.37 -13.88
N TYR A 217 -16.31 -14.63 -14.73
CA TYR A 217 -16.31 -14.83 -16.18
C TYR A 217 -15.76 -16.22 -16.57
N ILE A 218 -14.56 -16.58 -16.11
CA ILE A 218 -13.94 -17.87 -16.45
C ILE A 218 -14.80 -19.03 -15.95
N SER A 219 -15.37 -18.92 -14.74
CA SER A 219 -16.21 -19.99 -14.19
C SER A 219 -17.50 -20.16 -15.01
N ARG A 220 -18.16 -19.07 -15.40
CA ARG A 220 -19.35 -19.13 -16.27
C ARG A 220 -19.07 -19.76 -17.64
N GLU A 221 -17.95 -19.40 -18.27
CA GLU A 221 -17.58 -19.97 -19.57
C GLU A 221 -17.22 -21.46 -19.47
N LEU A 222 -16.51 -21.86 -18.40
CA LEU A 222 -16.21 -23.28 -18.17
C LEU A 222 -17.49 -24.09 -17.89
N ASP A 223 -18.42 -23.55 -17.09
CA ASP A 223 -19.69 -24.22 -16.80
C ASP A 223 -20.54 -24.38 -18.08
N GLU A 224 -20.52 -23.39 -18.99
CA GLU A 224 -21.24 -23.48 -20.28
C GLU A 224 -20.59 -24.53 -21.21
N LEU A 225 -19.25 -24.55 -21.30
CA LEU A 225 -18.53 -25.58 -22.06
C LEU A 225 -18.80 -27.00 -21.52
N GLU A 226 -18.80 -27.17 -20.20
CA GLU A 226 -19.13 -28.44 -19.56
C GLU A 226 -20.58 -28.86 -19.83
N ARG A 227 -21.50 -27.91 -19.89
CA ARG A 227 -22.90 -28.14 -20.24
C ARG A 227 -23.06 -28.58 -21.70
N GLU A 228 -22.38 -27.93 -22.63
CA GLU A 228 -22.36 -28.32 -24.04
C GLU A 228 -21.80 -29.73 -24.22
N ASP A 229 -20.66 -30.04 -23.60
CA ASP A 229 -20.05 -31.37 -23.66
C ASP A 229 -20.96 -32.45 -23.05
N PHE A 230 -21.60 -32.14 -21.92
CA PHE A 230 -22.56 -33.06 -21.28
C PHE A 230 -23.76 -33.36 -22.18
N THR A 231 -24.34 -32.34 -22.82
CA THR A 231 -25.46 -32.56 -23.76
C THR A 231 -25.04 -33.35 -24.99
N ARG A 232 -23.84 -33.10 -25.54
CA ARG A 232 -23.27 -33.84 -26.66
C ARG A 232 -23.09 -35.32 -26.32
N LEU A 233 -22.50 -35.61 -25.16
CA LEU A 233 -22.32 -36.99 -24.67
C LEU A 233 -23.67 -37.69 -24.44
N LYS A 234 -24.66 -36.99 -23.85
CA LYS A 234 -26.00 -37.54 -23.62
C LYS A 234 -26.70 -37.91 -24.94
N LEU A 235 -26.57 -37.09 -25.97
CA LEU A 235 -27.15 -37.39 -27.29
C LEU A 235 -26.47 -38.58 -27.97
N VAL A 236 -25.14 -38.70 -27.88
CA VAL A 236 -24.40 -39.84 -28.43
C VAL A 236 -24.76 -41.13 -27.70
N GLN A 237 -24.85 -41.08 -26.38
CA GLN A 237 -25.26 -42.22 -25.56
C GLN A 237 -26.69 -42.66 -25.89
N GLY A 238 -27.63 -41.71 -25.99
CA GLY A 238 -29.00 -42.00 -26.41
C GLY A 238 -29.10 -42.60 -27.81
N LYS A 239 -28.28 -42.14 -28.77
CA LYS A 239 -28.20 -42.76 -30.11
C LYS A 239 -27.65 -44.18 -30.06
N LYS A 240 -26.61 -44.43 -29.26
CA LYS A 240 -26.04 -45.78 -29.08
C LYS A 240 -27.05 -46.73 -28.44
N GLU A 241 -27.76 -46.29 -27.41
CA GLU A 241 -28.81 -47.07 -26.74
C GLU A 241 -29.99 -47.35 -27.67
N ALA A 242 -30.43 -46.37 -28.46
CA ALA A 242 -31.45 -46.57 -29.48
C ALA A 242 -31.02 -47.57 -30.57
N ALA A 243 -29.78 -47.46 -31.07
CA ALA A 243 -29.22 -48.42 -32.03
C ALA A 243 -29.13 -49.84 -31.42
N HIS A 244 -28.67 -49.96 -30.18
CA HIS A 244 -28.63 -51.25 -29.48
C HIS A 244 -30.02 -51.84 -29.24
N ALA A 245 -31.03 -51.01 -28.98
CA ALA A 245 -32.40 -51.45 -28.80
C ALA A 245 -33.02 -51.93 -30.13
N VAL A 246 -32.72 -51.26 -31.24
CA VAL A 246 -33.12 -51.70 -32.59
C VAL A 246 -32.43 -53.02 -32.96
N GLU A 247 -31.14 -53.15 -32.68
CA GLU A 247 -30.39 -54.38 -32.95
C GLU A 247 -30.91 -55.56 -32.11
N LYS A 248 -31.20 -55.33 -30.82
CA LYS A 248 -31.86 -56.35 -29.97
C LYS A 248 -33.25 -56.74 -30.47
N LYS A 249 -33.99 -55.82 -31.08
CA LYS A 249 -35.29 -56.14 -31.69
C LYS A 249 -35.10 -56.98 -32.96
N ARG A 250 -34.16 -56.62 -33.84
CA ARG A 250 -33.81 -57.43 -35.02
C ARG A 250 -33.37 -58.84 -34.66
N MET A 251 -32.48 -59.00 -33.69
CA MET A 251 -32.03 -60.34 -33.26
C MET A 251 -33.14 -61.16 -32.59
N LYS A 252 -34.13 -60.52 -31.94
CA LYS A 252 -35.32 -61.23 -31.48
C LYS A 252 -36.22 -61.67 -32.64
N GLU A 253 -36.42 -60.80 -33.63
CA GLU A 253 -37.23 -61.12 -34.82
C GLU A 253 -36.58 -62.20 -35.70
N GLU A 254 -35.24 -62.25 -35.78
CA GLU A 254 -34.52 -63.35 -36.45
C GLU A 254 -34.64 -64.67 -35.66
N ASN A 255 -34.46 -64.65 -34.33
CA ASN A 255 -34.66 -65.85 -33.50
C ASN A 255 -36.10 -66.38 -33.51
N ASP A 256 -37.12 -65.52 -33.59
CA ASP A 256 -38.52 -65.95 -33.67
C ASP A 256 -38.87 -66.54 -35.06
N ARG A 257 -38.12 -66.18 -36.12
CA ARG A 257 -38.30 -66.72 -37.48
C ARG A 257 -37.63 -68.08 -37.68
N ASP A 258 -36.47 -68.32 -37.07
CA ASP A 258 -35.78 -69.63 -37.18
C ASP A 258 -36.55 -70.78 -36.50
N ILE A 259 -37.35 -70.50 -35.47
CA ILE A 259 -38.14 -71.55 -34.78
C ILE A 259 -39.37 -72.00 -35.62
N THR A 260 -39.82 -71.20 -36.59
CA THR A 260 -41.07 -71.46 -37.34
C THR A 260 -40.86 -71.89 -38.79
N ALA A 261 -39.62 -71.95 -39.28
CA ALA A 261 -39.30 -72.28 -40.68
C ALA A 261 -38.80 -73.73 -40.91
N GLU A 262 -38.61 -74.55 -39.86
CA GLU A 262 -37.99 -75.88 -39.97
C GLU A 262 -38.80 -77.03 -39.33
N PHE A 263 -40.13 -77.01 -39.47
CA PHE A 263 -40.97 -78.18 -39.20
C PHE A 263 -42.07 -78.33 -40.27
N ASP A 264 -41.68 -78.84 -41.44
CA ASP A 264 -42.61 -79.34 -42.45
C ASP A 264 -42.97 -80.79 -42.06
N ALA A 265 -44.08 -80.95 -41.33
CA ALA A 265 -44.56 -82.25 -40.83
C ALA A 265 -45.39 -83.00 -41.89
N ASN A 266 -44.80 -83.24 -43.06
CA ASN A 266 -45.36 -84.11 -44.09
C ASN A 266 -44.24 -84.94 -44.71
N ASP A 267 -43.85 -86.02 -44.03
CA ASP A 267 -43.61 -87.33 -44.64
C ASP A 267 -43.15 -88.29 -43.55
N ASP A 268 -43.98 -89.29 -43.27
CA ASP A 268 -43.60 -90.69 -43.06
C ASP A 268 -44.84 -91.46 -42.61
N ALA A 269 -45.68 -91.78 -43.60
CA ALA A 269 -46.59 -92.92 -43.50
C ALA A 269 -45.81 -94.20 -43.79
N ASP A 270 -46.02 -95.19 -42.93
CA ASP A 270 -45.82 -96.64 -43.12
C ASP A 270 -44.40 -97.17 -43.39
N VAL A 271 -43.79 -97.84 -42.39
CA VAL A 271 -43.27 -99.21 -42.57
C VAL A 271 -43.45 -100.03 -41.28
N VAL A 272 -44.00 -101.22 -41.49
CA VAL A 272 -44.36 -102.30 -40.56
C VAL A 272 -43.13 -103.16 -40.20
N PHE A 273 -42.95 -103.50 -38.91
CA PHE A 273 -42.86 -104.86 -38.33
C PHE A 273 -42.46 -104.80 -36.84
#